data_AF-A0A832H1B7-F1
#
_entry.id   AF-A0A832H1B7-F1
#
_cell.length_a   1.000
_cell.length_b   1.000
_cell.length_c   1.000
_cell.angle_alpha   90.00
_cell.angle_beta   90.00
_cell.angle_gamma   90.00
#
_symmetry.space_group_name_H-M   'P 1'
#
loop_
_entity.id
_entity.type
_entity.pdbx_description
1 polymer ?
#
loop_
_entity_poly.entity_id
_entity_poly.type
_entity_poly.pdbx_seq_one_letter_code
_entity_poly.pdbx_strand_id
1 'polypeptide(L)'
;MDLQKTASTELSALSPQSWPFSLDWLPHSAFLVGGSVRDALLGRPSEYLDLDFVLPDGVVETARSIARHYKAGFVLLDAERQIARVVFPQGTADFAQQVGSTLEDDLLRRDFTVNAIAYNPQLDRFVDPLQGCTDLENRVLRMVSPENLEEDPLRL
;
A
#
# COMPACT_ATOMS: atom_id res chain seq x y z
N MET A 1 42.83 -0.40 4.60
CA MET A 1 42.17 -1.08 3.46
C MET A 1 40.69 -0.87 3.67
N ASP A 2 40.19 0.15 2.98
CA ASP A 2 38.86 0.72 3.10
C ASP A 2 37.75 -0.32 2.92
N LEU A 3 36.99 -0.54 3.99
CA LEU A 3 35.63 -1.07 3.90
C LEU A 3 34.73 0.14 3.67
N GLN A 4 34.59 0.53 2.40
CA GLN A 4 33.44 1.31 1.98
C GLN A 4 32.20 0.49 2.34
N LYS A 5 31.53 0.87 3.44
CA LYS A 5 30.14 0.52 3.68
C LYS A 5 29.36 1.08 2.49
N THR A 6 29.02 0.23 1.53
CA THR A 6 27.91 0.48 0.62
C THR A 6 26.72 0.79 1.52
N ALA A 7 26.23 2.02 1.48
CA ALA A 7 25.02 2.40 2.17
C ALA A 7 23.88 1.60 1.53
N SER A 8 23.52 0.47 2.12
CA SER A 8 22.25 -0.18 1.84
C SER A 8 21.17 0.87 2.10
N THR A 9 20.61 1.42 1.03
CA THR A 9 19.53 2.39 1.15
C THR A 9 18.29 1.56 1.44
N GLU A 10 18.05 1.29 2.73
CA GLU A 10 16.89 0.51 3.15
C GLU A 10 15.62 1.25 2.70
N LEU A 11 14.88 0.64 1.76
CA LEU A 11 13.63 1.20 1.27
C LEU A 11 12.52 0.91 2.28
N SER A 12 11.64 1.88 2.50
CA SER A 12 10.51 1.72 3.41
C SER A 12 9.25 2.32 2.79
N ALA A 13 8.17 1.54 2.80
CA ALA A 13 6.89 2.01 2.29
C ALA A 13 6.38 3.24 3.07
N LEU A 14 6.77 3.41 4.34
CA LEU A 14 6.42 4.57 5.17
C LEU A 14 7.35 5.78 4.96
N SER A 15 8.35 5.69 4.09
CA SER A 15 9.28 6.78 3.78
C SER A 15 9.14 7.17 2.30
N PRO A 16 8.30 8.17 1.98
CA PRO A 16 8.04 8.57 0.59
C PRO A 16 9.28 8.96 -0.21
N GLN A 17 10.37 9.34 0.46
CA GLN A 17 11.65 9.65 -0.21
C GLN A 17 12.32 8.41 -0.80
N SER A 18 11.92 7.20 -0.38
CA SER A 18 12.45 5.94 -0.88
C SER A 18 11.64 5.36 -2.06
N TRP A 19 10.50 5.97 -2.39
CA TRP A 19 9.61 5.47 -3.43
C TRP A 19 10.16 5.71 -4.84
N PRO A 20 9.73 4.91 -5.84
CA PRO A 20 10.15 5.12 -7.23
C PRO A 20 9.47 6.33 -7.91
N PHE A 21 8.62 7.07 -7.20
CA PHE A 21 7.95 8.29 -7.67
C PHE A 21 7.75 9.28 -6.51
N SER A 22 7.57 10.57 -6.83
CA SER A 22 7.36 11.63 -5.83
C SER A 22 5.96 11.56 -5.23
N LEU A 23 5.87 11.82 -3.92
CA LEU A 23 4.62 11.98 -3.18
C LEU A 23 3.66 13.01 -3.80
N ASP A 24 4.19 14.03 -4.49
CA ASP A 24 3.39 15.09 -5.12
C ASP A 24 2.43 14.59 -6.21
N TRP A 25 2.64 13.37 -6.70
CA TRP A 25 1.77 12.73 -7.68
C TRP A 25 0.55 12.04 -7.07
N LEU A 26 0.45 12.01 -5.73
CA LEU A 26 -0.70 11.45 -5.04
C LEU A 26 -1.64 12.57 -4.57
N PRO A 27 -2.96 12.34 -4.64
CA PRO A 27 -3.91 13.22 -3.97
C PRO A 27 -3.85 13.04 -2.44
N HIS A 28 -4.28 14.07 -1.69
CA HIS A 28 -4.37 14.05 -0.22
C HIS A 28 -5.24 12.95 0.35
N SER A 29 -6.13 12.41 -0.46
CA SER A 29 -7.02 11.29 -0.14
C SER A 29 -6.41 9.91 -0.42
N ALA A 30 -5.16 9.83 -0.91
CA ALA A 30 -4.49 8.55 -1.11
C ALA A 30 -3.97 7.98 0.21
N PHE A 31 -4.26 6.70 0.44
CA PHE A 31 -3.76 5.96 1.60
C PHE A 31 -2.95 4.77 1.12
N LEU A 32 -1.75 4.61 1.68
CA LEU A 32 -0.99 3.37 1.61
C LEU A 32 -1.65 2.36 2.57
N VAL A 33 -1.78 1.09 2.16
CA VAL A 33 -2.56 0.08 2.89
C VAL A 33 -1.90 -1.30 2.82
N GLY A 34 -2.38 -2.26 3.62
CA GLY A 34 -2.09 -3.68 3.41
C GLY A 34 -0.68 -4.12 3.79
N GLY A 35 -0.15 -5.08 3.02
CA GLY A 35 1.15 -5.68 3.27
C GLY A 35 2.27 -4.66 3.28
N SER A 36 2.18 -3.65 2.40
CA SER A 36 3.13 -2.55 2.32
C SER A 36 3.30 -1.81 3.66
N VAL A 37 2.20 -1.47 4.34
CA VAL A 37 2.19 -0.81 5.65
C VAL A 37 2.69 -1.76 6.74
N ARG A 38 2.15 -2.99 6.78
CA ARG A 38 2.51 -4.01 7.76
C ARG A 38 4.01 -4.31 7.75
N ASP A 39 4.57 -4.56 6.58
CA ASP A 39 5.96 -4.97 6.43
C ASP A 39 6.92 -3.82 6.76
N ALA A 40 6.54 -2.58 6.44
CA ALA A 40 7.26 -1.40 6.87
C ALA A 40 7.21 -1.19 8.40
N LEU A 41 6.06 -1.40 9.04
CA LEU A 41 5.93 -1.34 10.51
C LEU A 41 6.76 -2.42 11.22
N LEU A 42 6.94 -3.59 10.59
CA LEU A 42 7.81 -4.66 11.09
C LEU A 42 9.31 -4.38 10.86
N GLY A 43 9.67 -3.28 10.20
CA GLY A 43 11.05 -2.96 9.87
C GLY A 43 11.70 -3.97 8.93
N ARG A 44 10.92 -4.60 8.04
CA ARG A 44 11.45 -5.57 7.09
C ARG A 44 12.21 -4.83 5.99
N PRO A 45 13.52 -5.08 5.81
CA PRO A 45 14.25 -4.47 4.71
C PRO A 45 13.71 -5.02 3.39
N SER A 46 13.50 -4.13 2.42
CA SER A 46 13.16 -4.55 1.06
C SER A 46 14.06 -3.87 0.04
N GLU A 47 14.54 -4.66 -0.92
CA GLU A 47 15.22 -4.18 -2.12
C GLU A 47 14.22 -3.84 -3.25
N TYR A 48 12.96 -4.23 -3.08
CA TYR A 48 11.87 -4.04 -4.03
C TYR A 48 10.61 -3.58 -3.31
N LEU A 49 10.17 -2.34 -3.54
CA LEU A 49 8.98 -1.82 -2.88
C LEU A 49 7.72 -2.35 -3.57
N ASP A 50 6.79 -2.90 -2.79
CA ASP A 50 5.43 -3.17 -3.22
C ASP A 50 4.51 -2.21 -2.48
N LEU A 51 4.01 -1.20 -3.18
CA LEU A 51 3.21 -0.11 -2.61
C LEU A 51 1.74 -0.31 -3.00
N ASP A 52 0.87 -0.49 -2.01
CA ASP A 52 -0.57 -0.62 -2.24
C ASP A 52 -1.28 0.67 -1.84
N PHE A 53 -1.91 1.34 -2.80
CA PHE A 53 -2.68 2.57 -2.56
C PHE A 53 -4.17 2.36 -2.76
N VAL A 54 -4.95 2.95 -1.87
CA VAL A 54 -6.40 3.12 -2.00
C VAL A 54 -6.72 4.61 -2.16
N LEU A 55 -7.53 4.93 -3.17
CA LEU A 55 -8.01 6.28 -3.44
C LEU A 55 -9.53 6.27 -3.57
N PRO A 56 -10.27 7.32 -3.13
CA PRO A 56 -11.72 7.37 -3.29
C PRO A 56 -12.16 7.46 -4.76
N ASP A 57 -11.35 8.12 -5.60
CA ASP A 57 -11.61 8.35 -7.02
C ASP A 57 -10.29 8.61 -7.78
N GLY A 58 -10.36 8.81 -9.10
CA GLY A 58 -9.22 9.24 -9.91
C GLY A 58 -8.09 8.20 -10.04
N VAL A 59 -8.33 6.94 -9.69
CA VAL A 59 -7.30 5.88 -9.59
C VAL A 59 -6.53 5.69 -10.90
N VAL A 60 -7.24 5.37 -11.98
CA VAL A 60 -6.62 5.06 -13.28
C VAL A 60 -5.91 6.29 -13.85
N GLU A 61 -6.45 7.49 -13.64
CA GLU A 61 -5.84 8.73 -14.08
C GLU A 61 -4.54 9.03 -13.32
N THR A 62 -4.55 8.86 -12.00
CA THR A 62 -3.39 9.03 -11.12
C THR A 62 -2.27 8.07 -11.54
N ALA A 63 -2.58 6.77 -11.59
CA ALA A 63 -1.61 5.74 -11.97
C ALA A 63 -1.04 5.97 -13.37
N ARG A 64 -1.89 6.34 -14.34
CA ARG A 64 -1.45 6.62 -15.72
C ARG A 64 -0.56 7.86 -15.80
N SER A 65 -0.85 8.89 -15.03
CA SER A 65 -0.06 10.13 -14.99
C SER A 65 1.33 9.89 -14.41
N ILE A 66 1.40 9.14 -13.30
CA ILE A 66 2.66 8.68 -12.71
C ILE A 66 3.46 7.87 -13.74
N ALA A 67 2.85 6.85 -14.34
CA ALA A 67 3.55 5.98 -15.29
C ALA A 67 4.10 6.76 -16.49
N ARG A 68 3.32 7.71 -17.03
CA ARG A 68 3.76 8.58 -18.13
C ARG A 68 4.94 9.47 -17.74
N HIS A 69 4.87 10.11 -16.57
CA HIS A 69 5.93 11.02 -16.12
C HIS A 69 7.26 10.29 -15.90
N TYR A 70 7.21 9.15 -15.20
CA TYR A 70 8.40 8.36 -14.87
C TYR A 70 8.81 7.38 -15.98
N LYS A 71 8.08 7.33 -17.10
CA LYS A 71 8.27 6.36 -18.20
C LYS A 71 8.25 4.90 -17.69
N ALA A 72 7.40 4.65 -16.71
CA ALA A 72 7.21 3.35 -16.07
C ALA A 72 6.16 2.51 -16.82
N GLY A 73 6.15 1.20 -16.56
CA GLY A 73 5.10 0.32 -17.08
C GLY A 73 3.75 0.68 -16.48
N PHE A 74 2.68 0.61 -17.28
CA PHE A 74 1.30 0.84 -16.82
C PHE A 74 0.44 -0.35 -17.22
N VAL A 75 -0.30 -0.91 -16.27
CA VAL A 75 -1.23 -2.02 -16.48
C VAL A 75 -2.57 -1.64 -15.87
N LEU A 76 -3.64 -1.67 -16.66
CA LEU A 76 -5.01 -1.62 -16.14
C LEU A 76 -5.42 -3.05 -15.80
N LEU A 77 -5.50 -3.38 -14.51
CA LEU A 77 -5.77 -4.73 -14.03
C LEU A 77 -7.28 -5.03 -14.06
N ASP A 78 -8.09 -4.08 -13.62
CA ASP A 78 -9.55 -4.18 -13.63
C ASP A 78 -10.16 -2.81 -13.92
N ALA A 79 -10.82 -2.68 -15.07
CA ALA A 79 -11.44 -1.43 -15.49
C ALA A 79 -12.76 -1.16 -14.73
N GLU A 80 -13.47 -2.20 -14.29
CA GLU A 80 -14.74 -2.03 -13.58
C GLU A 80 -14.50 -1.64 -12.13
N ARG A 81 -13.52 -2.28 -11.48
CA ARG A 81 -13.11 -2.00 -10.10
C ARG A 81 -12.09 -0.87 -9.97
N GLN A 82 -11.70 -0.26 -11.08
CA GLN A 82 -10.71 0.81 -11.14
C GLN A 82 -9.40 0.42 -10.42
N ILE A 83 -8.80 -0.67 -10.88
CA ILE A 83 -7.52 -1.18 -10.36
C ILE A 83 -6.45 -1.03 -11.44
N ALA A 84 -5.35 -0.36 -11.11
CA ALA A 84 -4.22 -0.14 -11.99
C ALA A 84 -2.91 -0.37 -11.27
N ARG A 85 -1.90 -0.83 -12.01
CA ARG A 85 -0.54 -1.07 -11.53
C ARG A 85 0.44 -0.23 -12.33
N VAL A 86 1.38 0.39 -11.63
CA VAL A 86 2.56 1.04 -12.19
C VAL A 86 3.80 0.22 -11.83
N VAL A 87 4.59 -0.13 -12.84
CA VAL A 87 5.77 -1.01 -12.69
C VAL A 87 7.04 -0.21 -12.92
N PHE A 88 7.86 -0.11 -11.88
CA PHE A 88 9.18 0.51 -11.89
C PHE A 88 10.28 -0.56 -11.80
N PRO A 89 11.53 -0.23 -12.16
CA PRO A 89 12.65 -1.17 -12.00
C PRO A 89 12.85 -1.65 -10.55
N GLN A 90 12.63 -0.76 -9.58
CA GLN A 90 12.87 -0.99 -8.15
C GLN A 90 11.58 -1.15 -7.31
N GLY A 91 10.43 -1.33 -7.95
CA GLY A 91 9.18 -1.55 -7.21
C GLY A 91 7.91 -1.51 -8.06
N THR A 92 6.81 -1.87 -7.43
CA THR A 92 5.44 -1.75 -7.94
C THR A 92 4.64 -0.76 -7.11
N ALA A 93 3.71 -0.07 -7.77
CA ALA A 93 2.69 0.70 -7.11
C ALA A 93 1.33 0.33 -7.67
N ASP A 94 0.52 -0.29 -6.82
CA ASP A 94 -0.86 -0.65 -7.10
C ASP A 94 -1.78 0.44 -6.60
N PHE A 95 -2.78 0.75 -7.40
CA PHE A 95 -3.79 1.73 -7.10
C PHE A 95 -5.14 1.08 -7.30
N ALA A 96 -5.95 1.07 -6.25
CA ALA A 96 -7.30 0.56 -6.26
C ALA A 96 -8.28 1.63 -5.79
N GLN A 97 -9.50 1.60 -6.30
CA GLN A 97 -10.55 2.45 -5.79
C GLN A 97 -11.04 1.92 -4.43
N GLN A 98 -11.21 2.84 -3.49
CA GLN A 98 -11.84 2.59 -2.20
C GLN A 98 -13.20 1.95 -2.42
N VAL A 99 -13.48 0.87 -1.70
CA VAL A 99 -14.78 0.24 -1.76
C VAL A 99 -15.55 0.50 -0.48
N GLY A 100 -16.80 0.94 -0.65
CA GLY A 100 -17.61 1.47 0.45
C GLY A 100 -17.60 3.00 0.45
N SER A 101 -18.29 3.59 1.43
CA SER A 101 -18.45 5.04 1.51
C SER A 101 -17.25 5.72 2.17
N THR A 102 -16.52 4.99 2.99
CA THR A 102 -15.38 5.48 3.77
C THR A 102 -14.17 4.55 3.64
N LEU A 103 -12.99 5.05 3.99
CA LEU A 103 -11.78 4.23 4.11
C LEU A 103 -11.98 3.12 5.15
N GLU A 104 -12.72 3.41 6.22
CA GLU A 104 -13.02 2.44 7.28
C GLU A 104 -13.83 1.25 6.73
N ASP A 105 -14.80 1.50 5.84
CA ASP A 105 -15.55 0.44 5.15
C ASP A 105 -14.62 -0.45 4.32
N ASP A 106 -13.65 0.14 3.62
CA ASP A 106 -12.68 -0.62 2.82
C ASP A 106 -11.81 -1.52 3.71
N LEU A 107 -11.29 -0.96 4.82
CA LEU A 107 -10.43 -1.68 5.77
C LEU A 107 -11.18 -2.84 6.46
N LEU A 108 -12.48 -2.69 6.72
CA LEU A 108 -13.32 -3.72 7.34
C LEU A 108 -13.58 -4.94 6.45
N ARG A 109 -13.30 -4.86 5.14
CA ARG A 109 -13.46 -5.99 4.20
C ARG A 109 -12.17 -6.76 3.97
N ARG A 110 -11.09 -6.37 4.64
CA ARG A 110 -9.79 -7.04 4.51
C ARG A 110 -9.79 -8.35 5.29
N ASP A 111 -8.78 -9.17 5.00
CA ASP A 111 -8.62 -10.51 5.56
C ASP A 111 -8.23 -10.48 7.04
N PHE A 112 -7.12 -9.79 7.36
CA PHE A 112 -6.54 -9.73 8.69
C PHE A 112 -6.41 -8.28 9.18
N THR A 113 -6.53 -8.09 10.49
CA THR A 113 -6.43 -6.78 11.13
C THR A 113 -5.08 -6.11 10.87
N VAL A 114 -3.99 -6.88 10.86
CA VAL A 114 -2.64 -6.41 10.52
C VAL A 114 -2.49 -5.92 9.07
N ASN A 115 -3.38 -6.33 8.17
CA ASN A 115 -3.44 -5.85 6.78
C ASN A 115 -4.46 -4.72 6.61
N ALA A 116 -5.24 -4.42 7.65
CA ALA A 116 -6.28 -3.40 7.67
C ALA A 116 -5.81 -2.10 8.33
N ILE A 117 -4.52 -1.81 8.20
CA ILE A 117 -3.88 -0.57 8.62
C ILE A 117 -3.68 0.30 7.39
N ALA A 118 -4.08 1.56 7.47
CA ALA A 118 -3.84 2.56 6.43
C ALA A 118 -2.90 3.66 6.93
N TYR A 119 -2.09 4.20 6.03
CA TYR A 119 -1.17 5.31 6.27
C TYR A 119 -1.37 6.39 5.21
N ASN A 120 -1.60 7.62 5.63
CA ASN A 120 -1.62 8.78 4.75
C ASN A 120 -0.21 9.41 4.71
N PRO A 121 0.50 9.31 3.58
CA PRO A 121 1.87 9.80 3.45
C PRO A 121 2.00 11.33 3.40
N GLN A 122 0.93 12.06 3.06
CA GLN A 122 0.94 13.52 3.01
C GLN A 122 0.62 14.16 4.37
N LEU A 123 -0.21 13.49 5.17
CA LEU A 123 -0.60 13.95 6.50
C LEU A 123 0.22 13.31 7.62
N ASP A 124 1.10 12.36 7.28
CA ASP A 124 1.85 11.52 8.21
C ASP A 124 0.97 10.91 9.30
N ARG A 125 -0.15 10.29 8.88
CA ARG A 125 -1.21 9.82 9.79
C ARG A 125 -1.62 8.39 9.48
N PHE A 126 -1.73 7.59 10.54
CA PHE A 126 -2.31 6.25 10.47
C PHE A 126 -3.83 6.25 10.73
N VAL A 127 -4.50 5.30 10.09
CA VAL A 127 -5.90 4.95 10.32
C VAL A 127 -5.94 3.44 10.57
N ASP A 128 -6.30 3.05 11.79
CA ASP A 128 -6.32 1.66 12.25
C ASP A 128 -7.59 1.40 13.08
N PRO A 129 -8.76 1.23 12.43
CA PRO A 129 -10.03 1.01 13.14
C PRO A 129 -10.09 -0.36 13.83
N LEU A 130 -9.23 -1.30 13.42
CA LEU A 130 -9.26 -2.68 13.86
C LEU A 130 -8.16 -3.03 14.86
N GLN A 131 -7.34 -2.07 15.30
CA GLN A 131 -6.21 -2.30 16.21
C GLN A 131 -5.18 -3.29 15.63
N GLY A 132 -4.97 -3.24 14.32
CA GLY A 132 -3.96 -4.02 13.61
C GLY A 132 -2.55 -3.73 14.10
N CYS A 133 -2.23 -2.49 14.50
CA CYS A 133 -0.93 -2.15 15.10
C CYS A 133 -0.70 -2.92 16.41
N THR A 134 -1.72 -2.96 17.28
CA THR A 134 -1.67 -3.72 18.54
C THR A 134 -1.53 -5.22 18.28
N ASP A 135 -2.26 -5.75 17.30
CA ASP A 135 -2.13 -7.16 16.91
C ASP A 135 -0.74 -7.47 16.35
N LEU A 136 -0.15 -6.55 15.58
CA LEU A 136 1.20 -6.66 15.03
C LEU A 136 2.26 -6.71 16.14
N GLU A 137 2.16 -5.81 17.13
CA GLU A 137 3.04 -5.80 18.31
C GLU A 137 2.94 -7.09 19.11
N ASN A 138 1.71 -7.60 19.31
CA ASN A 138 1.44 -8.84 20.02
C ASN A 138 1.69 -10.10 19.20
N ARG A 139 2.07 -9.97 17.92
CA ARG A 139 2.24 -11.08 16.96
C ARG A 139 0.99 -11.95 16.83
N VAL A 140 -0.17 -11.32 16.88
CA VAL A 140 -1.48 -11.95 16.72
C VAL A 140 -1.93 -11.80 15.28
N LEU A 141 -2.25 -12.91 14.63
CA LEU A 141 -2.92 -12.92 13.33
C LEU A 141 -4.43 -13.07 13.57
N ARG A 142 -5.15 -11.95 13.57
CA ARG A 142 -6.60 -11.92 13.79
C ARG A 142 -7.33 -11.62 12.50
N MET A 143 -8.33 -12.45 12.19
CA MET A 143 -9.24 -12.22 11.05
C MET A 143 -10.13 -11.02 11.34
N VAL A 144 -10.43 -10.21 10.32
CA VAL A 144 -11.40 -9.12 10.46
C VAL A 144 -12.81 -9.69 10.62
N SER A 145 -13.20 -10.57 9.69
CA SER A 145 -14.42 -11.38 9.75
C SER A 145 -14.22 -12.66 8.95
N PRO A 146 -14.81 -13.80 9.36
CA PRO A 146 -14.76 -15.05 8.59
C PRO A 146 -15.31 -14.90 7.16
N GLU A 147 -16.37 -14.11 6.99
CA GLU A 147 -17.04 -13.89 5.72
C GLU A 147 -16.11 -13.26 4.67
N ASN A 148 -15.21 -12.35 5.09
CA ASN A 148 -14.24 -11.71 4.19
C ASN A 148 -13.26 -12.71 3.53
N LEU A 149 -13.00 -13.85 4.17
CA LEU A 149 -12.15 -14.90 3.59
C LEU A 149 -12.92 -15.80 2.62
N GLU A 150 -14.22 -15.95 2.82
CA GLU A 150 -15.08 -16.72 1.91
C GLU A 150 -15.34 -15.96 0.60
N GLU A 151 -15.37 -14.62 0.64
CA GLU A 151 -15.55 -13.77 -0.55
C GLU A 151 -14.32 -13.76 -1.49
N ASP A 152 -13.13 -14.10 -1.00
CA ASP A 152 -11.90 -14.19 -1.79
C ASP A 152 -11.16 -15.51 -1.52
N PRO A 153 -11.55 -16.62 -2.20
CA PRO A 153 -10.99 -17.94 -1.94
C PRO A 153 -9.50 -18.08 -2.30
N LEU A 154 -8.89 -17.06 -2.95
CA LEU A 154 -7.44 -17.03 -3.15
C LEU A 154 -6.66 -16.74 -1.86
N ARG A 155 -7.36 -16.39 -0.76
CA ARG A 155 -6.77 -16.06 0.55
C ARG A 155 -6.82 -17.21 1.57
N LEU A 156 -7.30 -18.40 1.18
CA LEU A 156 -7.38 -19.63 2.00
C LEU A 156 -6.34 -20.68 1.59
#